data_AF-M2N271-F1
#
_entry.id   AF-M2N271-F1
#
_cell.length_a   1.000
_cell.length_b   1.000
_cell.length_c   1.000
_cell.angle_alpha   90.00
_cell.angle_beta   90.00
_cell.angle_gamma   90.00
#
_symmetry.space_group_name_H-M   'P 1'
#
loop_
_entity.id
_entity.type
_entity.pdbx_description
1 polymer ?
#
loop_
_entity_poly.entity_id
_entity_poly.type
_entity_poly.pdbx_seq_one_letter_code
_entity_poly.pdbx_strand_id
1 'polypeptide(L)' 'MSAPNAGRQSPDPERQSKSQLHEPTASNPNDQAKEVTQDQNKEALKSLESNPKGPLEDFAEEKTKKDTGVTKG' A
#
# COMPACT_ATOMS: atom_id res chain seq x y z
N MET A 1 -26.45 -41.66 -7.86
CA MET A 1 -26.18 -41.46 -6.43
C MET A 1 -26.56 -40.04 -6.07
N SER A 2 -27.54 -39.82 -5.21
CA SER A 2 -27.95 -38.48 -4.76
C SER A 2 -27.06 -38.03 -3.60
N ALA A 3 -26.63 -36.77 -3.60
CA ALA A 3 -25.83 -36.22 -2.50
C ALA A 3 -26.61 -36.35 -1.18
N PRO A 4 -26.02 -36.91 -0.10
CA PRO A 4 -26.75 -37.27 1.11
C PRO A 4 -27.37 -36.07 1.86
N ASN A 5 -27.12 -34.83 1.42
CA ASN A 5 -27.73 -33.62 1.98
C ASN A 5 -27.82 -32.51 0.92
N ALA A 6 -28.54 -32.74 -0.17
CA ALA A 6 -28.92 -31.65 -1.06
C ALA A 6 -29.90 -30.71 -0.32
N GLY A 7 -29.55 -29.42 -0.20
CA GLY A 7 -30.45 -28.40 0.35
C GLY A 7 -30.32 -28.11 1.86
N ARG A 8 -29.13 -28.26 2.47
CA ARG A 8 -28.90 -27.76 3.84
C ARG A 8 -29.26 -26.27 3.91
N GLN A 9 -30.32 -25.95 4.63
CA GLN A 9 -30.66 -24.57 5.00
C GLN A 9 -29.65 -24.10 6.06
N SER A 10 -29.21 -22.85 5.96
CA SER A 10 -28.37 -22.23 6.99
C SER A 10 -29.13 -22.19 8.33
N PRO A 11 -28.43 -22.36 9.47
CA PRO A 11 -29.06 -22.12 10.78
C PRO A 11 -29.48 -20.65 10.90
N ASP A 12 -30.45 -20.37 11.77
CA ASP A 12 -30.89 -19.00 12.10
C ASP A 12 -29.69 -18.14 12.55
N PRO A 13 -29.71 -16.81 12.32
CA PRO A 13 -28.57 -15.94 12.59
C PRO A 13 -27.99 -16.07 14.01
N GLU A 14 -28.84 -16.24 15.02
CA GLU A 14 -28.44 -16.41 16.43
C GLU A 14 -27.72 -17.74 16.71
N ARG A 15 -27.87 -18.71 15.81
CA ARG A 15 -27.29 -20.06 15.90
C ARG A 15 -26.17 -20.28 14.87
N GLN A 16 -25.82 -19.25 14.10
CA GLN A 16 -24.69 -19.28 13.18
C GLN A 16 -23.38 -19.22 13.98
N SER A 17 -22.40 -20.00 13.56
CA SER A 17 -21.05 -19.89 14.12
C SER A 17 -20.38 -18.62 13.60
N LYS A 18 -19.40 -18.11 14.36
CA LYS A 18 -18.63 -16.92 13.98
C LYS A 18 -17.96 -17.03 12.61
N SER A 19 -17.63 -18.24 12.16
CA SER A 19 -17.07 -18.49 10.83
C SER A 19 -18.08 -18.35 9.68
N GLN A 20 -19.38 -18.39 9.97
CA GLN A 20 -20.46 -18.15 9.01
C GLN A 20 -20.93 -16.70 9.02
N LEU A 21 -20.79 -16.02 10.16
CA LEU A 21 -21.00 -14.58 10.28
C LEU A 21 -19.83 -13.83 9.62
N HIS A 22 -20.09 -12.67 9.04
CA HIS A 22 -19.04 -11.78 8.49
C HIS A 22 -18.22 -11.12 9.62
N GLU A 23 -18.00 -11.81 10.74
CA GLU A 23 -17.13 -11.31 11.80
C GLU A 23 -15.71 -11.18 11.23
N PRO A 24 -15.08 -9.99 11.37
CA PRO A 24 -13.72 -9.82 10.90
C PRO A 24 -12.81 -10.80 11.63
N THR A 25 -11.96 -11.52 10.87
CA THR A 25 -11.02 -12.53 11.40
C THR A 25 -10.10 -11.98 12.50
N ALA A 26 -9.86 -10.66 12.50
CA ALA A 26 -9.08 -9.96 13.52
C ALA A 26 -9.79 -8.66 13.93
N SER A 27 -9.83 -8.39 15.25
CA SER A 27 -10.41 -7.15 15.78
C SER A 27 -9.58 -5.91 15.41
N ASN A 28 -8.26 -6.06 15.22
CA ASN A 28 -7.34 -4.98 14.87
C ASN A 28 -6.36 -5.44 13.78
N PRO A 29 -6.76 -5.48 12.50
CA PRO A 29 -5.88 -5.94 11.41
C PRO A 29 -4.64 -5.05 11.21
N ASN A 30 -4.66 -3.83 11.76
CA ASN A 30 -3.58 -2.84 11.66
C ASN A 30 -2.69 -2.77 12.91
N ASP A 31 -2.86 -3.67 13.89
CA ASP A 31 -1.99 -3.77 15.09
C ASP A 31 -0.71 -4.59 14.83
N GLN A 32 -0.36 -4.82 13.56
CA GLN A 32 0.98 -5.27 13.22
C GLN A 32 1.97 -4.20 13.67
N ALA A 33 2.92 -4.59 14.53
CA ALA A 33 3.81 -3.71 15.29
C ALA A 33 4.19 -2.42 14.54
N LYS A 34 3.85 -1.27 15.14
CA LYS A 34 4.23 0.09 14.69
C LYS A 34 5.73 0.39 14.90
N GLU A 35 6.58 -0.63 14.77
CA GLU A 35 8.03 -0.52 14.89
C GLU A 35 8.63 -0.48 13.48
N VAL A 36 8.16 0.46 12.65
CA VAL A 36 8.94 0.87 11.48
C VAL A 36 9.68 2.13 11.89
N THR A 37 10.93 1.97 12.29
CA THR A 37 11.76 3.10 12.69
C THR A 37 12.05 3.99 11.47
N GLN A 38 12.33 5.27 11.69
CA GLN A 38 12.71 6.17 10.59
C GLN A 38 13.88 5.63 9.77
N ASP A 39 14.76 4.83 10.38
CA ASP A 39 15.92 4.26 9.71
C ASP A 39 15.56 3.11 8.76
N GLN A 40 14.59 2.27 9.11
CA GLN A 40 14.05 1.25 8.19
C GLN A 40 13.35 1.89 6.97
N ASN A 41 12.69 3.03 7.18
CA ASN A 41 12.11 3.80 6.06
C ASN A 41 13.20 4.37 5.14
N LYS A 42 14.34 4.83 5.68
CA LYS A 42 15.46 5.32 4.86
C LYS A 42 16.06 4.22 3.99
N GLU A 43 16.15 2.99 4.49
CA GLU A 43 16.63 1.85 3.70
C GLU A 43 15.68 1.50 2.56
N ALA A 44 14.38 1.48 2.81
CA ALA A 44 13.37 1.27 1.78
C ALA A 44 13.38 2.37 0.70
N LEU A 45 13.62 3.63 1.09
CA LEU A 45 13.71 4.76 0.16
C LEU A 45 14.95 4.69 -0.73
N LYS A 46 16.11 4.27 -0.21
CA LYS A 46 17.34 4.11 -1.03
C LYS A 46 17.14 3.14 -2.20
N SER A 47 16.34 2.10 -2.01
CA SER A 47 16.01 1.14 -3.09
C SER A 47 15.03 1.71 -4.13
N LEU A 48 14.40 2.86 -3.86
CA LEU A 48 13.48 3.55 -4.76
C LEU A 48 14.15 4.70 -5.55
N GLU A 49 15.37 5.09 -5.19
CA GLU A 49 16.08 6.25 -5.78
C GLU A 49 16.68 6.02 -7.17
N SER A 50 16.56 4.83 -7.74
CA SER A 50 17.29 4.49 -8.96
C SER A 50 16.36 4.34 -10.16
N ASN A 51 15.89 5.46 -10.70
CA ASN A 51 15.64 5.51 -12.14
C ASN A 51 16.91 6.08 -12.80
N PRO A 52 17.51 5.40 -13.79
CA PRO A 52 18.65 5.96 -14.52
C PRO A 52 18.24 7.27 -15.18
N LYS A 53 19.19 8.21 -15.27
CA LYS A 53 18.96 9.49 -15.93
C LYS A 53 18.44 9.26 -17.36
N GLY A 54 17.31 9.88 -17.68
CA GLY A 54 16.68 9.86 -18.97
C GLY A 54 17.50 10.62 -20.02
N PRO A 55 17.37 10.27 -21.31
CA PRO A 55 18.18 10.84 -22.40
C PRO A 55 17.96 12.35 -22.63
N LEU A 56 16.89 12.93 -22.06
CA LEU A 56 16.52 14.33 -22.24
C LEU A 56 16.63 15.15 -20.96
N GLU A 57 17.06 14.55 -19.85
CA GLU A 57 17.00 15.18 -18.54
C GLU A 57 17.94 16.38 -18.44
N ASP A 58 19.15 16.28 -19.00
CA ASP A 58 20.10 17.39 -19.11
C ASP A 58 19.54 18.58 -19.92
N PHE A 59 18.89 18.27 -21.03
CA PHE A 59 18.29 19.28 -21.89
C PHE A 59 17.09 19.96 -21.21
N ALA A 60 16.25 19.19 -20.53
CA ALA A 60 15.13 19.71 -19.75
C ALA A 60 15.61 20.62 -18.61
N GLU A 61 16.65 20.23 -17.87
CA GLU A 61 17.28 21.06 -16.86
C GLU A 61 17.83 22.35 -17.46
N GLU A 62 18.56 22.29 -18.57
CA GLU A 62 19.12 23.47 -19.24
C GLU A 62 18.03 24.47 -19.66
N LYS A 63 16.91 23.99 -20.19
CA LYS A 63 15.79 24.85 -20.63
C LYS A 63 14.93 25.40 -19.49
N THR A 64 14.90 24.71 -18.35
CA THR A 64 14.08 25.11 -17.19
C THR A 64 14.87 25.89 -16.14
N LYS A 65 16.20 25.94 -16.26
CA LYS A 65 17.05 26.80 -15.42
C LYS A 65 16.56 28.24 -15.51
N LYS A 66 16.13 28.78 -14.37
CA LYS A 66 15.88 30.21 -14.23
C LYS A 66 17.22 30.91 -14.33
N ASP A 67 17.37 31.79 -15.31
CA ASP A 67 18.42 32.80 -15.27
C ASP A 67 18.19 33.64 -14.01
N THR A 68 18.98 33.39 -12.97
CA THR A 68 19.13 34.33 -11.87
C THR A 68 19.98 35.49 -12.39
N GLY A 69 19.42 36.26 -13.31
CA GLY A 69 19.91 37.57 -13.69
C GLY A 69 19.90 38.43 -12.44
N VAL A 70 21.08 38.58 -11.84
CA VAL A 70 21.35 39.56 -10.79
C VAL A 70 20.95 40.93 -11.34
N THR A 71 19.82 41.46 -10.87
CA THR A 71 19.52 42.89 -10.94
C THR A 71 20.49 43.60 -10.00
N LYS A 72 21.68 43.93 -10.53
CA LYS A 72 22.48 45.06 -10.03
C LYS A 72 22.05 46.28 -10.83
N GLY A 73 21.48 47.27 -10.14
CA GLY A 73 21.03 48.55 -10.67
C GLY A 73 20.07 49.19 -9.71
#